data_AF-A0A954Y3F4-F1
#
_entry.id   AF-A0A954Y3F4-F1
#
_cell.length_a   1.000
_cell.length_b   1.000
_cell.length_c   1.000
_cell.angle_alpha   90.00
_cell.angle_beta   90.00
_cell.angle_gamma   90.00
#
_symmetry.space_group_name_H-M   'P 1'
#
loop_
_entity.id
_entity.type
_entity.pdbx_description
1 polymer ?
#
loop_
_entity_poly.entity_id
_entity_poly.type
_entity_poly.pdbx_seq_one_letter_code
_entity_poly.pdbx_strand_id
1 'polypeptide(L)'
;MLISSLVSFWRYPLAWLALVATSWAADYSSLVAKLPDTSNAMILLDAKGLFDSPYGKEHNWKGQHASKFRSDPSMIPPTTELFAWGAELHLQTLTPTQQYAVMSLWQDLSMPALGKWLRGSLQTIGGFEAVGARRGAMVLKFSPEQYGMIVPGDRQRTARWVREIKGESGASLPPYLQSAVAEATGARAHICQAIDLTDAVDYSRVRQAMAKSKVVSGAGLDASRVADLLTGIRGVTVLVNVDDRMHGKLQVDFTGSPSILGDSAKPLVLEVLNESGASLDELDGWSAETGARRIELSGELTESGLMRLMSFLEVDTAVVDQGDQAADDEEGSEASPSSTATVTRDYYQGVQKYLRDLKHEHGARSYYSIATWFDKYARRISRLPILNVDPEMLDYSEAVIAHLRDAADSIQSGGVNAGTRSAQLSRGGSGYYDSYNGYSTFSGGVTYTNNVEAERRAIRAQERGQSSLDVKGHIAAIEAATLRVRRAMTDKYNMEF
;
A
#
# COMPACT_ATOMS: atom_id res chain seq x y z
N MET A 1 64.78 -17.20 -11.91
CA MET A 1 65.39 -16.32 -12.92
C MET A 1 65.06 -16.94 -14.27
N LEU A 2 63.95 -16.58 -14.91
CA LEU A 2 63.67 -15.36 -15.69
C LEU A 2 63.79 -15.68 -17.19
N ILE A 3 62.79 -15.20 -17.95
CA ILE A 3 62.75 -15.00 -19.41
C ILE A 3 62.21 -16.23 -20.19
N SER A 4 60.93 -16.20 -20.60
CA SER A 4 60.41 -15.79 -21.94
C SER A 4 60.81 -16.79 -23.04
N SER A 5 60.03 -17.15 -24.05
CA SER A 5 58.69 -16.80 -24.51
C SER A 5 58.40 -17.73 -25.71
N LEU A 6 57.11 -17.87 -26.06
CA LEU A 6 56.58 -18.07 -27.41
C LEU A 6 56.52 -19.46 -28.10
N VAL A 7 55.31 -19.67 -28.62
CA VAL A 7 54.80 -20.43 -29.78
C VAL A 7 54.27 -21.86 -29.59
N SER A 8 53.00 -21.97 -29.99
CA SER A 8 52.29 -23.10 -30.61
C SER A 8 51.82 -24.23 -29.69
N PHE A 9 50.50 -24.30 -29.48
CA PHE A 9 49.71 -25.39 -30.04
C PHE A 9 48.22 -25.04 -30.01
N TRP A 10 47.72 -24.63 -31.18
CA TRP A 10 46.30 -24.68 -31.54
C TRP A 10 45.92 -26.15 -31.80
N ARG A 11 44.82 -26.63 -31.20
CA ARG A 11 43.84 -27.60 -31.75
C ARG A 11 43.02 -28.22 -30.62
N TYR A 12 42.01 -27.51 -30.13
CA TYR A 12 40.67 -28.05 -29.79
C TYR A 12 39.72 -26.84 -29.65
N PRO A 13 38.52 -26.86 -30.23
CA PRO A 13 37.58 -25.77 -30.08
C PRO A 13 37.00 -25.83 -28.67
N LEU A 14 37.38 -24.87 -27.83
CA LEU A 14 36.65 -24.54 -26.62
C LEU A 14 35.30 -23.97 -27.06
N ALA A 15 34.32 -24.85 -27.23
CA ALA A 15 32.92 -24.52 -27.17
C ALA A 15 32.62 -24.00 -25.76
N TRP A 16 32.90 -22.72 -25.53
CA TRP A 16 32.23 -21.98 -24.48
C TRP A 16 30.77 -21.90 -24.88
N LEU A 17 29.96 -22.79 -24.31
CA LEU A 17 28.56 -22.51 -24.07
C LEU A 17 28.53 -21.21 -23.26
N ALA A 18 28.40 -20.09 -23.96
CA ALA A 18 27.76 -18.92 -23.40
C ALA A 18 26.35 -19.38 -23.07
N LEU A 19 26.14 -19.80 -21.83
CA LEU A 19 24.83 -19.90 -21.23
C LEU A 19 24.32 -18.45 -21.19
N VAL A 20 23.74 -18.00 -22.30
CA VAL A 20 22.86 -16.85 -22.28
C VAL A 20 21.70 -17.31 -21.43
N ALA A 21 21.76 -17.00 -20.13
CA ALA A 21 20.57 -17.01 -19.31
C ALA A 21 19.63 -15.98 -19.96
N THR A 22 18.76 -16.44 -20.85
CA THR A 22 17.56 -15.73 -21.25
C THR A 22 16.72 -15.61 -20.00
N SER A 23 17.08 -14.61 -19.20
CA SER A 23 16.28 -14.12 -18.10
C SER A 23 15.06 -13.49 -18.77
N TRP A 24 13.96 -14.23 -18.75
CA TRP A 24 12.65 -13.72 -19.14
C TRP A 24 12.35 -12.54 -18.20
N ALA A 25 12.46 -11.32 -18.72
CA ALA A 25 11.86 -10.18 -18.06
C ALA A 25 10.34 -10.31 -18.24
N ALA A 26 9.57 -10.04 -17.18
CA ALA A 26 8.13 -9.99 -17.26
C ALA A 26 7.68 -8.98 -18.35
N ASP A 27 6.92 -9.47 -19.33
CA ASP A 27 6.30 -8.64 -20.36
C ASP A 27 4.85 -8.34 -19.98
N TYR A 28 4.65 -7.13 -19.46
CA TYR A 28 3.33 -6.64 -19.06
C TYR A 28 2.52 -6.03 -20.21
N SER A 29 3.08 -5.92 -21.43
CA SER A 29 2.47 -5.16 -22.53
C SER A 29 1.03 -5.58 -22.82
N SER A 30 0.78 -6.89 -22.86
CA SER A 30 -0.56 -7.42 -23.14
C SER A 30 -1.58 -7.19 -22.01
N LEU A 31 -1.11 -7.08 -20.77
CA LEU A 31 -1.96 -6.81 -19.59
C LEU A 31 -2.27 -5.31 -19.49
N VAL A 32 -1.22 -4.49 -19.57
CA VAL A 32 -1.31 -3.04 -19.43
C VAL A 32 -2.11 -2.39 -20.56
N ALA A 33 -2.05 -2.92 -21.79
CA ALA A 33 -2.88 -2.47 -22.91
C ALA A 33 -4.40 -2.65 -22.68
N LYS A 34 -4.80 -3.27 -21.57
CA LYS A 34 -6.19 -3.44 -21.16
C LYS A 34 -6.56 -2.62 -19.92
N LEU A 35 -5.62 -1.87 -19.35
CA LEU A 35 -5.92 -0.93 -18.27
C LEU A 35 -6.38 0.40 -18.85
N PRO A 36 -7.48 1.00 -18.33
CA PRO A 36 -8.02 2.24 -18.88
C PRO A 36 -7.12 3.44 -18.72
N ASP A 37 -7.30 4.41 -19.62
CA ASP A 37 -6.60 5.70 -19.59
C ASP A 37 -6.97 6.58 -18.38
N THR A 38 -8.10 6.29 -17.73
CA THR A 38 -8.53 6.95 -16.50
C THR A 38 -7.75 6.53 -15.26
N SER A 39 -6.93 5.47 -15.35
CA SER A 39 -6.16 4.97 -14.21
C SER A 39 -5.08 5.97 -13.79
N ASN A 40 -5.09 6.43 -12.54
CA ASN A 40 -4.02 7.27 -11.96
C ASN A 40 -3.17 6.51 -10.91
N ALA A 41 -3.47 5.24 -10.67
CA ALA A 41 -2.64 4.34 -9.87
C ALA A 41 -2.49 2.97 -10.54
N MET A 42 -1.36 2.31 -10.31
CA MET A 42 -1.06 1.00 -10.89
C MET A 42 -0.27 0.11 -9.93
N ILE A 43 -0.55 -1.20 -9.97
CA ILE A 43 0.32 -2.25 -9.43
C ILE A 43 0.65 -3.22 -10.56
N LEU A 44 1.92 -3.58 -10.72
CA LEU A 44 2.37 -4.71 -11.51
C LEU A 44 3.01 -5.74 -10.58
N LEU A 45 2.76 -7.01 -10.84
CA LEU A 45 3.29 -8.13 -10.07
C LEU A 45 3.69 -9.26 -11.02
N ASP A 46 4.97 -9.64 -10.97
CA ASP A 46 5.50 -10.87 -11.54
C ASP A 46 5.41 -11.94 -10.46
N ALA A 47 4.23 -12.54 -10.34
CA ALA A 47 3.95 -13.55 -9.31
C ALA A 47 4.82 -14.79 -9.53
N LYS A 48 5.07 -15.16 -10.79
CA LYS A 48 5.95 -16.29 -11.14
C LYS A 48 7.37 -16.03 -10.65
N GLY A 49 7.98 -14.92 -11.05
CA GLY A 49 9.33 -14.54 -10.62
C GLY A 49 9.43 -14.41 -9.10
N LEU A 50 8.43 -13.78 -8.47
CA LEU A 50 8.38 -13.60 -7.01
C LEU A 50 8.39 -14.95 -6.27
N PHE A 51 7.57 -15.90 -6.70
CA PHE A 51 7.50 -17.23 -6.09
C PHE A 51 8.69 -18.12 -6.42
N ASP A 52 9.28 -17.96 -7.61
CA ASP A 52 10.42 -18.75 -8.06
C ASP A 52 11.77 -18.17 -7.59
N SER A 53 11.78 -16.98 -6.98
CA SER A 53 12.95 -16.37 -6.35
C SER A 53 13.55 -17.27 -5.25
N PRO A 54 14.88 -17.18 -4.99
CA PRO A 54 15.51 -17.88 -3.87
C PRO A 54 14.80 -17.61 -2.53
N TYR A 55 14.52 -16.34 -2.21
CA TYR A 55 13.83 -15.94 -0.98
C TYR A 55 12.41 -16.53 -0.91
N GLY A 56 11.64 -16.43 -2.00
CA GLY A 56 10.26 -16.93 -2.06
C GLY A 56 10.17 -18.46 -1.90
N LYS A 57 11.17 -19.20 -2.41
CA LYS A 57 11.30 -20.64 -2.22
C LYS A 57 11.66 -21.01 -0.79
N GLU A 58 12.67 -20.33 -0.22
CA GLU A 58 13.09 -20.53 1.17
C GLU A 58 11.92 -20.34 2.15
N HIS A 59 11.09 -19.32 1.91
CA HIS A 59 9.95 -18.98 2.77
C HIS A 59 8.64 -19.66 2.33
N ASN A 60 8.67 -20.56 1.33
CA ASN A 60 7.50 -21.28 0.81
C ASN A 60 6.30 -20.36 0.47
N TRP A 61 6.56 -19.20 -0.14
CA TRP A 61 5.51 -18.21 -0.43
C TRP A 61 4.41 -18.75 -1.35
N LYS A 62 4.79 -19.57 -2.34
CA LYS A 62 3.81 -20.22 -3.25
C LYS A 62 2.87 -21.15 -2.49
N GLY A 63 3.39 -21.98 -1.59
CA GLY A 63 2.59 -22.90 -0.77
C GLY A 63 1.70 -22.14 0.21
N GLN A 64 2.23 -21.12 0.88
CA GLN A 64 1.46 -20.26 1.77
C GLN A 64 0.33 -19.53 1.04
N HIS A 65 0.59 -18.98 -0.14
CA HIS A 65 -0.41 -18.31 -0.96
C HIS A 65 -1.48 -19.29 -1.44
N ALA A 66 -1.10 -20.46 -1.94
CA ALA A 66 -2.05 -21.48 -2.37
C ALA A 66 -2.92 -22.00 -1.21
N SER A 67 -2.36 -22.16 -0.02
CA SER A 67 -3.10 -22.53 1.18
C SER A 67 -4.10 -21.44 1.56
N LYS A 68 -3.65 -20.18 1.63
CA LYS A 68 -4.50 -19.04 1.95
C LYS A 68 -5.60 -18.84 0.93
N PHE A 69 -5.31 -18.99 -0.36
CA PHE A 69 -6.32 -18.83 -1.40
C PHE A 69 -7.46 -19.85 -1.30
N ARG A 70 -7.18 -21.08 -0.81
CA ARG A 70 -8.23 -22.09 -0.60
C ARG A 70 -9.17 -21.71 0.54
N SER A 71 -8.64 -21.14 1.62
CA SER A 71 -9.43 -20.68 2.76
C SER A 71 -10.03 -19.28 2.56
N ASP A 72 -9.36 -18.44 1.77
CA ASP A 72 -9.63 -17.02 1.53
C ASP A 72 -9.21 -16.63 0.11
N PRO A 73 -10.11 -16.78 -0.87
CA PRO A 73 -9.82 -16.41 -2.25
C PRO A 73 -9.58 -14.91 -2.41
N SER A 74 -8.39 -14.55 -2.88
CA SER A 74 -8.04 -13.18 -3.24
C SER A 74 -8.34 -12.88 -4.72
N MET A 75 -8.08 -11.64 -5.16
CA MET A 75 -8.13 -11.29 -6.59
C MET A 75 -6.99 -11.93 -7.41
N ILE A 76 -6.02 -12.59 -6.77
CA ILE A 76 -4.83 -13.16 -7.40
C ILE A 76 -4.88 -14.68 -7.20
N PRO A 77 -5.34 -15.47 -8.19
CA PRO A 77 -5.29 -16.91 -8.13
C PRO A 77 -3.86 -17.44 -7.93
N PRO A 78 -3.64 -18.61 -7.29
CA PRO A 78 -2.32 -19.24 -7.19
C PRO A 78 -1.75 -19.63 -8.56
N THR A 79 -2.58 -19.58 -9.60
CA THR A 79 -2.18 -19.82 -10.98
C THR A 79 -1.66 -18.60 -11.71
N THR A 80 -1.66 -17.44 -11.05
CA THR A 80 -1.20 -16.18 -11.65
C THR A 80 0.29 -16.22 -11.94
N GLU A 81 0.67 -15.89 -13.17
CA GLU A 81 2.07 -15.64 -13.55
C GLU A 81 2.36 -14.14 -13.52
N LEU A 82 1.52 -13.35 -14.20
CA LEU A 82 1.61 -11.89 -14.23
C LEU A 82 0.28 -11.28 -13.82
N PHE A 83 0.34 -10.16 -13.10
CA PHE A 83 -0.81 -9.40 -12.67
C PHE A 83 -0.56 -7.92 -12.88
N ALA A 84 -1.55 -7.23 -13.43
CA ALA A 84 -1.59 -5.79 -13.57
C ALA A 84 -2.91 -5.29 -12.98
N TRP A 85 -2.83 -4.31 -12.09
CA TRP A 85 -3.97 -3.62 -11.51
C TRP A 85 -3.85 -2.14 -11.82
N GLY A 86 -4.95 -1.54 -12.26
CA GLY A 86 -5.09 -0.11 -12.49
C GLY A 86 -6.32 0.40 -11.75
N ALA A 87 -6.24 1.63 -11.25
CA ALA A 87 -7.36 2.24 -10.55
C ALA A 87 -7.48 3.74 -10.80
N GLU A 88 -8.73 4.19 -10.72
CA GLU A 88 -9.07 5.58 -10.43
C GLU A 88 -9.03 5.76 -8.91
N LEU A 89 -7.96 6.37 -8.41
CA LEU A 89 -7.69 6.61 -7.01
C LEU A 89 -8.09 8.04 -6.64
N HIS A 90 -8.94 8.17 -5.63
CA HIS A 90 -9.22 9.48 -5.05
C HIS A 90 -8.02 9.90 -4.18
N LEU A 91 -7.15 10.77 -4.72
CA LEU A 91 -5.83 11.06 -4.14
C LEU A 91 -5.85 11.63 -2.71
N GLN A 92 -6.94 12.28 -2.29
CA GLN A 92 -7.05 12.80 -0.92
C GLN A 92 -7.34 11.69 0.10
N THR A 93 -8.09 10.65 -0.29
CA THR A 93 -8.49 9.55 0.61
C THR A 93 -7.71 8.27 0.34
N LEU A 94 -6.97 8.21 -0.77
CA LEU A 94 -6.29 7.03 -1.30
C LEU A 94 -7.22 5.82 -1.43
N THR A 95 -8.49 6.07 -1.72
CA THR A 95 -9.50 5.03 -1.93
C THR A 95 -9.79 4.88 -3.42
N PRO A 96 -9.77 3.67 -3.99
CA PRO A 96 -10.11 3.47 -5.38
C PRO A 96 -11.63 3.64 -5.59
N THR A 97 -12.03 4.44 -6.57
CA THR A 97 -13.43 4.58 -7.01
C THR A 97 -13.78 3.57 -8.09
N GLN A 98 -12.79 3.15 -8.87
CA GLN A 98 -12.88 2.15 -9.91
C GLN A 98 -11.54 1.40 -10.00
N GLN A 99 -11.60 0.08 -10.16
CA GLN A 99 -10.46 -0.81 -10.22
C GLN A 99 -10.60 -1.75 -11.40
N TYR A 100 -9.46 -2.07 -11.99
CA TYR A 100 -9.29 -3.00 -13.09
C TYR A 100 -8.14 -3.92 -12.74
N ALA A 101 -8.31 -5.22 -12.88
CA ALA A 101 -7.24 -6.19 -12.79
C ALA A 101 -7.18 -6.99 -14.08
N VAL A 102 -5.98 -7.25 -14.57
CA VAL A 102 -5.72 -8.08 -15.74
C VAL A 102 -4.61 -9.04 -15.36
N MET A 103 -4.82 -10.33 -15.59
CA MET A 103 -3.89 -11.37 -15.16
C MET A 103 -3.64 -12.38 -16.27
N SER A 104 -2.40 -12.88 -16.32
CA SER A 104 -2.01 -14.07 -17.05
C SER A 104 -1.90 -15.23 -16.07
N LEU A 105 -2.50 -16.36 -16.40
CA LEU A 105 -2.48 -17.57 -15.57
C LEU A 105 -1.71 -18.68 -16.30
N TRP A 106 -1.00 -19.55 -15.59
CA TRP A 106 -0.37 -20.72 -16.23
C TRP A 106 -1.37 -21.83 -16.57
N GLN A 107 -2.63 -21.68 -16.14
CA GLN A 107 -3.71 -22.61 -16.41
C GLN A 107 -4.99 -21.84 -16.71
N ASP A 108 -5.65 -22.23 -17.80
CA ASP A 108 -6.96 -21.72 -18.19
C ASP A 108 -8.05 -22.10 -17.17
N LEU A 109 -8.85 -21.12 -16.78
CA LEU A 109 -10.02 -21.30 -15.90
C LEU A 109 -11.28 -21.66 -16.71
N SER A 110 -12.05 -22.60 -16.19
CA SER A 110 -13.39 -22.91 -16.68
C SER A 110 -14.36 -21.81 -16.25
N MET A 111 -14.85 -21.01 -17.21
CA MET A 111 -15.83 -19.95 -16.95
C MET A 111 -17.15 -20.47 -16.35
N PRO A 112 -17.68 -21.64 -16.74
CA PRO A 112 -18.81 -22.23 -16.04
C PRO A 112 -18.52 -22.58 -14.57
N ALA A 113 -17.32 -23.12 -14.28
CA ALA A 113 -16.93 -23.41 -12.90
C ALA A 113 -16.74 -22.11 -12.08
N LEU A 114 -16.15 -21.09 -12.71
CA LEU A 114 -16.03 -19.76 -12.11
C LEU A 114 -17.40 -19.12 -11.85
N GLY A 115 -18.37 -19.30 -12.75
CA GLY A 115 -19.77 -18.92 -12.56
C GLY A 115 -20.39 -19.55 -11.32
N LYS A 116 -20.23 -20.87 -11.16
CA LYS A 116 -20.66 -21.58 -9.95
C LYS A 116 -19.97 -21.04 -8.70
N TRP A 117 -18.65 -20.85 -8.77
CA TRP A 117 -17.84 -20.40 -7.64
C TRP A 117 -18.21 -18.99 -7.16
N LEU A 118 -18.37 -18.04 -8.09
CA LEU A 118 -18.77 -16.65 -7.81
C LEU A 118 -20.28 -16.47 -7.58
N ARG A 119 -21.08 -17.55 -7.67
CA ARG A 119 -22.55 -17.51 -7.71
C ARG A 119 -23.09 -16.55 -8.76
N GLY A 120 -22.39 -16.50 -9.88
CA GLY A 120 -22.64 -15.62 -11.01
C GLY A 120 -23.23 -16.36 -12.19
N SER A 121 -24.02 -15.64 -12.99
CA SER A 121 -24.48 -16.16 -14.27
C SER A 121 -23.43 -15.91 -15.34
N LEU A 122 -23.07 -16.97 -16.08
CA LEU A 122 -22.28 -16.85 -17.29
C LEU A 122 -23.06 -16.01 -18.31
N GLN A 123 -22.39 -15.04 -18.90
CA GLN A 123 -22.96 -14.13 -19.88
C GLN A 123 -21.90 -13.76 -20.91
N THR A 124 -22.35 -13.18 -22.01
CA THR A 124 -21.46 -12.59 -23.01
C THR A 124 -21.55 -11.07 -22.96
N ILE A 125 -20.39 -10.39 -22.93
CA ILE A 125 -20.27 -8.93 -22.98
C ILE A 125 -19.23 -8.57 -24.03
N GLY A 126 -19.65 -7.85 -25.06
CA GLY A 126 -18.76 -7.43 -26.14
C GLY A 126 -18.01 -8.58 -26.81
N GLY A 127 -18.58 -9.79 -26.83
CA GLY A 127 -17.98 -11.00 -27.41
C GLY A 127 -17.06 -11.79 -26.49
N PHE A 128 -16.83 -11.34 -25.24
CA PHE A 128 -16.10 -12.10 -24.23
C PHE A 128 -17.05 -12.83 -23.29
N GLU A 129 -16.65 -14.02 -22.83
CA GLU A 129 -17.29 -14.69 -21.71
C GLU A 129 -17.06 -13.86 -20.44
N ALA A 130 -18.12 -13.65 -19.66
CA ALA A 130 -18.07 -12.89 -18.44
C ALA A 130 -18.94 -13.52 -17.35
N VAL A 131 -18.54 -13.33 -16.10
CA VAL A 131 -19.27 -13.78 -14.90
C VAL A 131 -19.33 -12.60 -13.94
N GLY A 132 -20.54 -12.28 -13.47
CA GLY A 132 -20.72 -11.28 -12.41
C GLY A 132 -20.66 -11.93 -11.03
N ALA A 133 -19.90 -11.36 -10.10
CA ALA A 133 -19.87 -11.75 -8.70
C ALA A 133 -20.93 -10.99 -7.89
N ARG A 134 -21.42 -11.60 -6.81
CA ARG A 134 -22.46 -11.01 -5.93
C ARG A 134 -22.08 -9.65 -5.33
N ARG A 135 -20.79 -9.43 -5.09
CA ARG A 135 -20.26 -8.18 -4.50
C ARG A 135 -19.91 -7.12 -5.54
N GLY A 136 -20.56 -7.20 -6.72
CA GLY A 136 -20.48 -6.16 -7.73
C GLY A 136 -19.12 -6.13 -8.43
N ALA A 137 -18.49 -7.28 -8.66
CA ALA A 137 -17.36 -7.41 -9.59
C ALA A 137 -17.78 -8.14 -10.85
N MET A 138 -17.09 -7.90 -11.95
CA MET A 138 -17.28 -8.62 -13.20
C MET A 138 -15.95 -9.18 -13.68
N VAL A 139 -15.89 -10.49 -13.90
CA VAL A 139 -14.73 -11.18 -14.45
C VAL A 139 -14.97 -11.47 -15.93
N LEU A 140 -13.97 -11.24 -16.77
CA LEU A 140 -13.98 -11.53 -18.20
C LEU A 140 -12.84 -12.47 -18.57
N LYS A 141 -13.08 -13.33 -19.56
CA LYS A 141 -12.04 -14.08 -20.25
C LYS A 141 -11.70 -13.40 -21.56
N PHE A 142 -10.49 -12.84 -21.67
CA PHE A 142 -10.03 -12.16 -22.88
C PHE A 142 -9.47 -13.13 -23.91
N SER A 143 -8.76 -14.16 -23.45
CA SER A 143 -8.21 -15.26 -24.25
C SER A 143 -8.06 -16.49 -23.35
N PRO A 144 -7.66 -17.66 -23.86
CA PRO A 144 -7.11 -18.69 -22.99
C PRO A 144 -6.06 -18.07 -22.07
N GLU A 145 -6.10 -18.42 -20.79
CA GLU A 145 -5.14 -18.00 -19.77
C GLU A 145 -5.09 -16.51 -19.41
N GLN A 146 -5.87 -15.64 -20.06
CA GLN A 146 -5.90 -14.20 -19.76
C GLN A 146 -7.28 -13.72 -19.32
N TYR A 147 -7.31 -13.14 -18.13
CA TYR A 147 -8.54 -12.75 -17.45
C TYR A 147 -8.51 -11.29 -17.03
N GLY A 148 -9.67 -10.67 -17.06
CA GLY A 148 -9.89 -9.31 -16.58
C GLY A 148 -10.90 -9.30 -15.44
N MET A 149 -10.79 -8.35 -14.53
CA MET A 149 -11.78 -8.07 -13.51
C MET A 149 -11.97 -6.57 -13.36
N ILE A 150 -13.22 -6.13 -13.16
CA ILE A 150 -13.58 -4.73 -12.90
C ILE A 150 -14.40 -4.62 -11.61
N VAL A 151 -14.05 -3.64 -10.76
CA VAL A 151 -14.68 -3.39 -9.46
C VAL A 151 -14.84 -1.88 -9.19
N PRO A 152 -16.05 -1.39 -8.85
CA PRO A 152 -17.31 -2.07 -9.01
C PRO A 152 -17.60 -2.29 -10.51
N GLY A 153 -18.07 -3.49 -10.85
CA GLY A 153 -18.42 -3.94 -12.19
C GLY A 153 -19.92 -4.15 -12.33
N ASP A 154 -20.54 -3.42 -13.25
CA ASP A 154 -21.86 -3.75 -13.81
C ASP A 154 -21.74 -4.06 -15.30
N ARG A 155 -22.84 -4.54 -15.91
CA ARG A 155 -22.84 -4.92 -17.33
C ARG A 155 -22.51 -3.76 -18.26
N GLN A 156 -22.97 -2.55 -17.96
CA GLN A 156 -22.74 -1.37 -18.80
C GLN A 156 -21.29 -0.88 -18.70
N ARG A 157 -20.74 -0.79 -17.49
CA ARG A 157 -19.32 -0.44 -17.25
C ARG A 157 -18.40 -1.45 -17.91
N THR A 158 -18.68 -2.73 -17.72
CA THR A 158 -17.92 -3.81 -18.35
C THR A 158 -17.97 -3.70 -19.88
N ALA A 159 -19.13 -3.40 -20.46
CA ALA A 159 -19.27 -3.20 -21.90
C ALA A 159 -18.57 -1.93 -22.43
N ARG A 160 -18.39 -0.90 -21.59
CA ARG A 160 -17.57 0.28 -21.93
C ARG A 160 -16.09 -0.10 -21.95
N TRP A 161 -15.61 -0.75 -20.91
CA TRP A 161 -14.23 -1.22 -20.82
C TRP A 161 -13.85 -2.14 -21.99
N VAL A 162 -14.71 -3.10 -22.34
CA VAL A 162 -14.48 -3.98 -23.51
C VAL A 162 -14.41 -3.20 -24.82
N ARG A 163 -15.21 -2.14 -24.99
CA ARG A 163 -15.15 -1.30 -26.21
C ARG A 163 -13.87 -0.49 -26.27
N GLU A 164 -13.38 0.01 -25.14
CA GLU A 164 -12.12 0.72 -25.04
C GLU A 164 -10.95 -0.17 -25.42
N ILE A 165 -10.88 -1.39 -24.86
CA ILE A 165 -9.86 -2.39 -25.21
C ILE A 165 -9.87 -2.72 -26.72
N LYS A 166 -11.05 -2.78 -27.33
CA LYS A 166 -11.22 -3.11 -28.76
C LYS A 166 -11.09 -1.90 -29.71
N GLY A 167 -11.02 -0.68 -29.18
CA GLY A 167 -10.93 0.54 -29.99
C GLY A 167 -9.64 0.61 -30.80
N GLU A 168 -9.62 1.39 -31.87
CA GLU A 168 -8.46 1.54 -32.77
C GLU A 168 -7.19 2.05 -32.05
N SER A 169 -7.36 2.84 -30.98
CA SER A 169 -6.26 3.33 -30.14
C SER A 169 -5.87 2.35 -29.01
N GLY A 170 -6.72 1.34 -28.71
CA GLY A 170 -6.65 0.55 -27.48
C GLY A 170 -6.87 1.38 -26.20
N ALA A 171 -6.91 0.71 -25.05
CA ALA A 171 -6.78 1.39 -23.77
C ALA A 171 -5.30 1.75 -23.55
N SER A 172 -5.01 3.00 -23.18
CA SER A 172 -3.64 3.49 -23.03
C SER A 172 -3.47 4.19 -21.69
N LEU A 173 -2.63 3.63 -20.81
CA LEU A 173 -2.33 4.27 -19.53
C LEU A 173 -1.84 5.72 -19.71
N PRO A 174 -2.03 6.59 -18.71
CA PRO A 174 -1.39 7.90 -18.70
C PRO A 174 0.14 7.82 -18.84
N PRO A 175 0.79 8.86 -19.41
CA PRO A 175 2.22 8.84 -19.72
C PRO A 175 3.13 8.53 -18.51
N TYR A 176 2.75 8.98 -17.31
CA TYR A 176 3.53 8.68 -16.10
C TYR A 176 3.51 7.18 -15.78
N LEU A 177 2.33 6.55 -15.81
CA LEU A 177 2.21 5.11 -15.55
C LEU A 177 2.87 4.28 -16.65
N GLN A 178 2.82 4.70 -17.92
CA GLN A 178 3.59 4.03 -18.98
C GLN A 178 5.11 4.05 -18.71
N SER A 179 5.60 5.19 -18.21
CA SER A 179 7.01 5.31 -17.82
C SER A 179 7.35 4.36 -16.66
N ALA A 180 6.45 4.22 -15.69
CA ALA A 180 6.62 3.26 -14.59
C ALA A 180 6.64 1.80 -15.08
N VAL A 181 5.84 1.43 -16.09
CA VAL A 181 5.92 0.09 -16.73
C VAL A 181 7.30 -0.12 -17.33
N ALA A 182 7.82 0.85 -18.08
CA ALA A 182 9.14 0.74 -18.72
C ALA A 182 10.26 0.60 -17.69
N GLU A 183 10.19 1.36 -16.59
CA GLU A 183 11.13 1.25 -15.45
C GLU A 183 11.03 -0.13 -14.78
N ALA A 184 9.83 -0.64 -14.53
CA ALA A 184 9.62 -1.96 -13.94
C ALA A 184 10.19 -3.09 -14.82
N THR A 185 9.95 -3.03 -16.13
CA THR A 185 10.51 -4.00 -17.10
C THR A 185 12.02 -3.89 -17.18
N GLY A 186 12.57 -2.68 -17.24
CA GLY A 186 14.02 -2.44 -17.31
C GLY A 186 14.76 -2.90 -16.04
N ALA A 187 14.18 -2.63 -14.87
CA ALA A 187 14.71 -3.06 -13.57
C ALA A 187 14.39 -4.52 -13.23
N ARG A 188 13.58 -5.21 -14.06
CA ARG A 188 13.08 -6.56 -13.80
C ARG A 188 12.44 -6.67 -12.41
N ALA A 189 11.67 -5.65 -12.05
CA ALA A 189 11.02 -5.57 -10.77
C ALA A 189 9.96 -6.66 -10.65
N HIS A 190 9.95 -7.36 -9.52
CA HIS A 190 8.91 -8.34 -9.20
C HIS A 190 7.60 -7.65 -8.81
N ILE A 191 7.70 -6.48 -8.18
CA ILE A 191 6.54 -5.63 -7.87
C ILE A 191 6.86 -4.20 -8.32
N CYS A 192 5.89 -3.56 -8.97
CA CYS A 192 5.91 -2.13 -9.23
C CYS A 192 4.61 -1.52 -8.72
N GLN A 193 4.68 -0.44 -7.94
CA GLN A 193 3.53 0.40 -7.61
C GLN A 193 3.79 1.80 -8.12
N ALA A 194 2.81 2.43 -8.75
CA ALA A 194 2.94 3.78 -9.25
C ALA A 194 1.67 4.59 -9.03
N ILE A 195 1.83 5.88 -8.72
CA ILE A 195 0.74 6.86 -8.61
C ILE A 195 1.11 8.08 -9.44
N ASP A 196 0.24 8.43 -10.38
CA ASP A 196 0.32 9.69 -11.12
C ASP A 196 -0.20 10.83 -10.24
N LEU A 197 0.66 11.83 -10.02
CA LEU A 197 0.40 13.01 -9.20
C LEU A 197 0.46 14.30 -10.02
N THR A 198 0.47 14.18 -11.35
CA THR A 198 0.43 15.33 -12.25
C THR A 198 -0.82 16.17 -11.93
N ASP A 199 -0.61 17.47 -11.71
CA ASP A 199 -1.65 18.44 -11.35
C ASP A 199 -2.43 18.12 -10.04
N ALA A 200 -1.91 17.23 -9.19
CA ALA A 200 -2.61 16.77 -7.99
C ALA A 200 -2.51 17.73 -6.78
N VAL A 201 -1.53 18.64 -6.76
CA VAL A 201 -1.18 19.41 -5.58
C VAL A 201 -1.37 20.92 -5.78
N ASP A 202 -1.97 21.57 -4.79
CA ASP A 202 -2.20 23.02 -4.80
C ASP A 202 -1.00 23.79 -4.23
N TYR A 203 -0.51 24.79 -4.96
CA TYR A 203 0.64 25.60 -4.56
C TYR A 203 0.47 26.26 -3.19
N SER A 204 -0.69 26.83 -2.91
CA SER A 204 -0.91 27.56 -1.66
C SER A 204 -0.81 26.63 -0.44
N ARG A 205 -1.36 25.42 -0.56
CA ARG A 205 -1.26 24.36 0.46
C ARG A 205 0.16 23.86 0.64
N VAL A 206 0.88 23.58 -0.46
CA VAL A 206 2.27 23.13 -0.40
C VAL A 206 3.16 24.20 0.22
N ARG A 207 3.03 25.47 -0.17
CA ARG A 207 3.80 26.57 0.42
C ARG A 207 3.55 26.69 1.93
N GLN A 208 2.30 26.56 2.36
CA GLN A 208 1.97 26.59 3.78
C GLN A 208 2.59 25.41 4.54
N ALA A 209 2.62 24.21 3.94
CA ALA A 209 3.29 23.06 4.51
C ALA A 209 4.81 23.27 4.60
N MET A 210 5.44 23.76 3.53
CA MET A 210 6.88 24.02 3.48
C MET A 210 7.32 25.11 4.45
N ALA A 211 6.48 26.13 4.71
CA ALA A 211 6.74 27.14 5.74
C ALA A 211 6.76 26.56 7.17
N LYS A 212 6.15 25.38 7.39
CA LYS A 212 6.15 24.66 8.68
C LYS A 212 7.17 23.52 8.72
N SER A 213 7.80 23.19 7.60
CA SER A 213 8.74 22.10 7.48
C SER A 213 10.00 22.36 8.30
N LYS A 214 10.42 21.36 9.07
CA LYS A 214 11.66 21.45 9.87
C LYS A 214 12.87 21.32 8.96
N VAL A 215 12.77 20.49 7.92
CA VAL A 215 13.83 20.34 6.93
C VAL A 215 14.04 21.64 6.16
N VAL A 216 12.98 22.26 5.64
CA VAL A 216 13.08 23.51 4.86
C VAL A 216 13.64 24.64 5.73
N SER A 217 13.10 24.84 6.92
CA SER A 217 13.57 25.89 7.84
C SER A 217 14.98 25.64 8.36
N GLY A 218 15.31 24.39 8.73
CA GLY A 218 16.63 24.01 9.23
C GLY A 218 17.73 24.13 8.20
N ALA A 219 17.42 23.91 6.91
CA ALA A 219 18.35 24.08 5.80
C ALA A 219 18.38 25.50 5.23
N GLY A 220 17.55 26.42 5.73
CA GLY A 220 17.46 27.79 5.22
C GLY A 220 16.93 27.87 3.77
N LEU A 221 16.14 26.88 3.34
CA LEU A 221 15.55 26.84 2.01
C LEU A 221 14.35 27.79 1.89
N ASP A 222 14.19 28.40 0.71
CA ASP A 222 13.01 29.23 0.42
C ASP A 222 11.78 28.35 0.21
N ALA A 223 10.81 28.44 1.13
CA ALA A 223 9.57 27.68 1.09
C ALA A 223 8.77 27.87 -0.20
N SER A 224 8.83 29.04 -0.84
CA SER A 224 8.16 29.30 -2.11
C SER A 224 8.82 28.53 -3.25
N ARG A 225 10.15 28.53 -3.31
CA ARG A 225 10.90 27.78 -4.33
C ARG A 225 10.77 26.28 -4.16
N VAL A 226 10.73 25.79 -2.92
CA VAL A 226 10.45 24.37 -2.65
C VAL A 226 9.01 24.03 -3.06
N ALA A 227 8.05 24.92 -2.80
CA ALA A 227 6.67 24.73 -3.26
C ALA A 227 6.55 24.73 -4.79
N ASP A 228 7.29 25.58 -5.51
CA ASP A 228 7.34 25.55 -6.98
C ASP A 228 7.85 24.20 -7.52
N LEU A 229 8.88 23.63 -6.88
CA LEU A 229 9.38 22.29 -7.22
C LEU A 229 8.32 21.21 -6.96
N LEU A 230 7.78 21.18 -5.73
CA LEU A 230 6.85 20.15 -5.28
C LEU A 230 5.50 20.21 -6.01
N THR A 231 5.08 21.39 -6.47
CA THR A 231 3.88 21.53 -7.32
C THR A 231 4.09 20.97 -8.73
N GLY A 232 5.34 20.90 -9.18
CA GLY A 232 5.70 20.21 -10.41
C GLY A 232 5.88 18.69 -10.24
N ILE A 233 5.43 18.08 -9.15
CA ILE A 233 5.48 16.61 -8.99
C ILE A 233 4.70 15.92 -10.11
N ARG A 234 5.26 14.84 -10.66
CA ARG A 234 4.63 14.01 -11.69
C ARG A 234 4.09 12.72 -11.11
N GLY A 235 4.76 12.16 -10.12
CA GLY A 235 4.30 10.95 -9.47
C GLY A 235 5.35 10.30 -8.61
N VAL A 236 4.94 9.16 -8.04
CA VAL A 236 5.76 8.31 -7.20
C VAL A 236 5.71 6.89 -7.76
N THR A 237 6.88 6.25 -7.86
CA THR A 237 7.02 4.85 -8.27
C THR A 237 7.82 4.08 -7.22
N VAL A 238 7.34 2.91 -6.82
CA VAL A 238 8.07 1.96 -5.98
C VAL A 238 8.32 0.67 -6.75
N LEU A 239 9.57 0.24 -6.80
CA LEU A 239 9.99 -1.02 -7.38
C LEU A 239 10.52 -1.94 -6.28
N VAL A 240 10.19 -3.23 -6.36
CA VAL A 240 10.73 -4.26 -5.46
C VAL A 240 11.31 -5.40 -6.29
N ASN A 241 12.56 -5.74 -5.99
CA ASN A 241 13.23 -6.94 -6.47
C ASN A 241 13.37 -7.93 -5.30
N VAL A 242 13.16 -9.22 -5.57
CA VAL A 242 13.21 -10.28 -4.59
C VAL A 242 14.11 -11.37 -5.17
N ASP A 243 15.34 -11.40 -4.69
CA ASP A 243 16.34 -12.38 -5.10
C ASP A 243 16.64 -13.30 -3.92
N ASP A 244 17.86 -13.27 -3.37
CA ASP A 244 18.20 -13.84 -2.07
C ASP A 244 17.77 -12.94 -0.90
N ARG A 245 17.58 -11.65 -1.18
CA ARG A 245 16.98 -10.65 -0.28
C ARG A 245 15.98 -9.79 -1.05
N MET A 246 15.19 -9.02 -0.30
CA MET A 246 14.29 -8.03 -0.87
C MET A 246 14.97 -6.66 -0.93
N HIS A 247 14.96 -6.05 -2.11
CA HIS A 247 15.45 -4.71 -2.34
C HIS A 247 14.33 -3.82 -2.84
N GLY A 248 14.18 -2.67 -2.20
CA GLY A 248 13.19 -1.67 -2.54
C GLY A 248 13.84 -0.42 -3.16
N LYS A 249 13.07 0.24 -4.01
CA LYS A 249 13.47 1.48 -4.67
C LYS A 249 12.26 2.41 -4.79
N LEU A 250 12.36 3.60 -4.20
CA LEU A 250 11.36 4.66 -4.25
C LEU A 250 11.85 5.78 -5.16
N GLN A 251 11.03 6.16 -6.14
CA GLN A 251 11.30 7.26 -7.05
C GLN A 251 10.22 8.33 -6.91
N VAL A 252 10.65 9.58 -6.78
CA VAL A 252 9.79 10.76 -6.82
C VAL A 252 10.21 11.60 -8.01
N ASP A 253 9.31 11.75 -8.98
CA ASP A 253 9.58 12.43 -10.24
C ASP A 253 8.97 13.83 -10.26
N PHE A 254 9.71 14.77 -10.84
CA PHE A 254 9.31 16.17 -10.97
C PHE A 254 9.41 16.64 -12.43
N THR A 255 8.71 17.72 -12.72
CA THR A 255 8.85 18.48 -13.96
C THR A 255 10.13 19.33 -13.92
N GLY A 256 10.40 19.93 -12.75
CA GLY A 256 11.58 20.74 -12.47
C GLY A 256 12.75 19.95 -11.88
N SER A 257 13.89 20.62 -11.68
CA SER A 257 15.07 20.01 -11.06
C SER A 257 14.99 20.06 -9.53
N PRO A 258 15.16 18.93 -8.82
CA PRO A 258 15.21 18.90 -7.36
C PRO A 258 16.56 19.35 -6.77
N SER A 259 17.49 19.82 -7.60
CA SER A 259 18.84 20.25 -7.17
C SER A 259 18.85 21.33 -6.09
N ILE A 260 17.81 22.15 -5.99
CA ILE A 260 17.64 23.14 -4.90
C ILE A 260 17.62 22.49 -3.50
N LEU A 261 17.23 21.23 -3.40
CA LEU A 261 17.14 20.52 -2.12
C LEU A 261 18.52 20.10 -1.60
N GLY A 262 19.51 19.86 -2.48
CA GLY A 262 20.82 19.34 -2.09
C GLY A 262 20.72 18.15 -1.12
N ASP A 263 21.48 18.23 -0.02
CA ASP A 263 21.47 17.20 1.03
C ASP A 263 20.14 17.10 1.79
N SER A 264 19.23 18.06 1.61
CA SER A 264 17.89 18.05 2.21
C SER A 264 16.88 17.23 1.42
N ALA A 265 17.24 16.69 0.24
CA ALA A 265 16.33 15.91 -0.60
C ALA A 265 15.74 14.70 0.13
N LYS A 266 16.59 13.82 0.67
CA LYS A 266 16.14 12.65 1.44
C LYS A 266 15.39 13.04 2.72
N PRO A 267 15.94 13.93 3.60
CA PRO A 267 15.21 14.39 4.77
C PRO A 267 13.80 14.93 4.45
N LEU A 268 13.65 15.68 3.35
CA LEU A 268 12.35 16.22 2.95
C LEU A 268 11.39 15.12 2.50
N VAL A 269 11.84 14.16 1.69
CA VAL A 269 11.02 13.00 1.29
C VAL A 269 10.56 12.23 2.53
N LEU A 270 11.46 11.97 3.48
CA LEU A 270 11.11 11.29 4.72
C LEU A 270 10.14 12.10 5.58
N GLU A 271 10.31 13.42 5.68
CA GLU A 271 9.36 14.29 6.41
C GLU A 271 7.96 14.20 5.79
N VAL A 272 7.86 14.27 4.46
CA VAL A 272 6.58 14.15 3.73
C VAL A 272 5.93 12.79 3.94
N LEU A 273 6.68 11.69 3.81
CA LEU A 273 6.14 10.34 4.02
C LEU A 273 5.69 10.11 5.46
N ASN A 274 6.39 10.70 6.44
CA ASN A 274 5.99 10.63 7.84
C ASN A 274 4.67 11.38 8.10
N GLU A 275 4.52 12.57 7.52
CA GLU A 275 3.30 13.36 7.63
C GLU A 275 2.12 12.72 6.88
N SER A 276 2.38 11.99 5.79
CA SER A 276 1.35 11.28 5.03
C SER A 276 1.02 9.88 5.58
N GLY A 277 1.62 9.46 6.70
CA GLY A 277 1.43 8.11 7.24
C GLY A 277 1.94 6.99 6.32
N ALA A 278 2.92 7.32 5.45
CA ALA A 278 3.48 6.43 4.46
C ALA A 278 4.94 6.01 4.72
N SER A 279 5.50 6.38 5.87
CA SER A 279 6.88 6.02 6.23
C SER A 279 7.02 4.51 6.45
N LEU A 280 8.14 3.98 5.96
CA LEU A 280 8.66 2.66 6.35
C LEU A 280 9.94 2.88 7.16
N ASP A 281 10.18 2.04 8.16
CA ASP A 281 11.29 2.22 9.11
C ASP A 281 12.66 2.06 8.43
N GLU A 282 12.73 1.30 7.34
CA GLU A 282 13.98 1.04 6.62
C GLU A 282 14.43 2.21 5.73
N LEU A 283 13.53 3.15 5.38
CA LEU A 283 13.84 4.27 4.46
C LEU A 283 14.96 5.19 4.99
N ASP A 284 15.23 5.12 6.29
CA ASP A 284 16.35 5.81 6.93
C ASP A 284 17.70 5.22 6.59
N GLY A 285 17.77 3.90 6.47
CA GLY A 285 18.96 3.18 6.06
C GLY A 285 19.20 3.27 4.55
N TRP A 286 18.19 3.64 3.77
CA TRP A 286 18.29 3.67 2.31
C TRP A 286 19.24 4.76 1.81
N SER A 287 20.00 4.46 0.76
CA SER A 287 20.77 5.48 0.03
C SER A 287 19.82 6.42 -0.70
N ALA A 288 20.25 7.65 -0.96
CA ALA A 288 19.50 8.59 -1.76
C ALA A 288 20.35 9.20 -2.87
N GLU A 289 19.75 9.32 -4.05
CA GLU A 289 20.35 9.93 -5.22
C GLU A 289 19.42 11.00 -5.78
N THR A 290 19.99 12.14 -6.19
CA THR A 290 19.24 13.23 -6.80
C THR A 290 19.66 13.36 -8.26
N GLY A 291 18.76 13.02 -9.16
CA GLY A 291 18.93 13.16 -10.60
C GLY A 291 18.44 14.50 -11.14
N ALA A 292 18.42 14.64 -12.47
CA ALA A 292 18.03 15.87 -13.13
C ALA A 292 16.59 16.32 -12.79
N ARG A 293 15.67 15.35 -12.63
CA ARG A 293 14.23 15.55 -12.39
C ARG A 293 13.63 14.50 -11.43
N ARG A 294 14.48 13.87 -10.62
CA ARG A 294 14.10 12.71 -9.80
C ARG A 294 14.85 12.73 -8.48
N ILE A 295 14.19 12.32 -7.42
CA ILE A 295 14.82 11.89 -6.17
C ILE A 295 14.57 10.39 -6.05
N GLU A 296 15.61 9.64 -5.77
CA GLU A 296 15.58 8.18 -5.69
C GLU A 296 16.11 7.75 -4.33
N LEU A 297 15.39 6.85 -3.66
CA LEU A 297 15.82 6.19 -2.43
C LEU A 297 15.88 4.69 -2.70
N SER A 298 16.92 4.00 -2.23
CA SER A 298 17.04 2.54 -2.42
C SER A 298 17.73 1.84 -1.26
N GLY A 299 17.34 0.59 -1.00
CA GLY A 299 17.95 -0.21 0.06
C GLY A 299 17.29 -1.56 0.27
N GLU A 300 17.69 -2.25 1.33
CA GLU A 300 17.06 -3.52 1.75
C GLU A 300 15.64 -3.24 2.29
N LEU A 301 14.69 -4.12 1.95
CA LEU A 301 13.29 -4.06 2.36
C LEU A 301 12.98 -5.27 3.24
N THR A 302 12.26 -5.08 4.34
CA THR A 302 11.82 -6.22 5.18
C THR A 302 10.46 -6.77 4.74
N GLU A 303 10.07 -7.93 5.27
CA GLU A 303 8.71 -8.45 5.07
C GLU A 303 7.64 -7.48 5.60
N SER A 304 7.89 -6.81 6.73
CA SER A 304 6.98 -5.79 7.28
C SER A 304 6.87 -4.60 6.34
N GLY A 305 8.01 -4.10 5.84
CA GLY A 305 8.06 -3.05 4.83
C GLY A 305 7.26 -3.42 3.57
N LEU A 306 7.42 -4.65 3.06
CA LEU A 306 6.65 -5.15 1.92
C LEU A 306 5.14 -5.24 2.21
N MET A 307 4.74 -5.73 3.38
CA MET A 307 3.33 -5.80 3.76
C MET A 307 2.68 -4.41 3.85
N ARG A 308 3.38 -3.47 4.48
CA ARG A 308 2.97 -2.06 4.57
C ARG A 308 2.89 -1.44 3.17
N LEU A 309 3.87 -1.70 2.31
CA LEU A 309 3.86 -1.29 0.91
C LEU A 309 2.60 -1.78 0.18
N MET A 310 2.30 -3.08 0.28
CA MET A 310 1.13 -3.69 -0.36
C MET A 310 -0.21 -3.24 0.26
N SER A 311 -0.19 -2.48 1.36
CA SER A 311 -1.39 -1.90 1.97
C SER A 311 -1.71 -0.48 1.51
N PHE A 312 -0.79 0.21 0.81
CA PHE A 312 -1.06 1.57 0.32
C PHE A 312 -2.12 1.61 -0.77
N LEU A 313 -2.00 0.69 -1.73
CA LEU A 313 -2.96 0.53 -2.81
C LEU A 313 -3.88 -0.63 -2.43
N GLU A 314 -5.04 -0.30 -1.87
CA GLU A 314 -6.05 -1.28 -1.49
C GLU A 314 -6.63 -1.97 -2.74
N VAL A 315 -6.17 -3.19 -3.02
CA VAL A 315 -6.85 -4.11 -3.92
C VAL A 315 -8.03 -4.73 -3.15
N ASP A 316 -9.27 -4.50 -3.61
CA ASP A 316 -10.47 -4.98 -2.92
C ASP A 316 -10.68 -6.49 -3.15
N THR A 317 -10.09 -7.30 -2.27
CA THR A 317 -10.21 -8.78 -2.33
C THR A 317 -11.57 -9.31 -1.90
N ALA A 318 -12.42 -8.48 -1.26
CA ALA A 318 -13.70 -8.93 -0.76
C ALA A 318 -14.70 -9.27 -1.87
N VAL A 319 -14.40 -8.96 -3.14
CA VAL A 319 -15.30 -9.21 -4.28
C VAL A 319 -15.49 -10.68 -4.65
N VAL A 320 -14.61 -11.55 -4.18
CA VAL A 320 -14.63 -12.99 -4.47
C VAL A 320 -15.32 -13.71 -3.30
N ASP A 321 -16.65 -13.80 -3.36
CA ASP A 321 -17.44 -14.55 -2.37
C ASP A 321 -17.52 -16.02 -2.79
N GLN A 322 -17.22 -16.96 -1.88
CA GLN A 322 -17.50 -18.36 -2.14
C GLN A 322 -19.01 -18.58 -2.12
N GLY A 323 -19.54 -19.27 -3.12
CA GLY A 323 -20.81 -19.94 -2.92
C GLY A 323 -20.68 -21.14 -1.99
N ASP A 324 -21.65 -21.35 -1.10
CA ASP A 324 -21.83 -22.61 -0.35
C ASP A 324 -21.71 -23.77 -1.34
N GLN A 325 -20.59 -24.48 -1.30
CA GLN A 325 -20.61 -25.90 -1.64
C GLN A 325 -21.17 -26.64 -0.44
N ALA A 326 -22.49 -26.52 -0.30
CA ALA A 326 -23.31 -27.37 0.54
C ALA A 326 -24.69 -27.48 -0.13
N ALA A 327 -24.72 -27.98 -1.37
CA ALA A 327 -25.92 -28.50 -2.02
C ALA A 327 -25.52 -29.06 -3.39
N ASP A 328 -25.07 -30.32 -3.41
CA ASP A 328 -25.36 -31.30 -4.48
C ASP A 328 -24.64 -32.64 -4.24
N ASP A 329 -24.06 -32.87 -3.06
CA ASP A 329 -23.85 -34.22 -2.54
C ASP A 329 -24.80 -34.44 -1.36
N GLU A 330 -25.64 -35.46 -1.53
CA GLU A 330 -26.60 -36.15 -0.67
C GLU A 330 -26.67 -35.77 0.84
N GLU A 331 -27.92 -35.64 1.31
CA GLU A 331 -28.39 -35.76 2.71
C GLU A 331 -27.40 -35.45 3.85
N GLY A 332 -27.57 -34.27 4.46
CA GLY A 332 -27.30 -34.06 5.89
C GLY A 332 -25.86 -34.27 6.35
N SER A 333 -24.97 -33.31 6.08
CA SER A 333 -23.77 -33.12 6.89
C SER A 333 -23.69 -31.66 7.33
N GLU A 334 -23.92 -31.42 8.62
CA GLU A 334 -23.37 -30.25 9.30
C GLU A 334 -21.86 -30.17 8.97
N ALA A 335 -21.33 -28.96 8.78
CA ALA A 335 -19.89 -28.77 8.64
C ALA A 335 -19.20 -29.43 9.84
N SER A 336 -18.37 -30.45 9.59
CA SER A 336 -17.71 -31.18 10.67
C SER A 336 -16.92 -30.20 11.55
N PRO A 337 -16.94 -30.33 12.89
CA PRO A 337 -16.25 -29.42 13.79
C PRO A 337 -14.77 -29.15 13.43
N SER A 338 -14.10 -30.10 12.77
CA SER A 338 -12.72 -30.00 12.29
C SER A 338 -12.51 -29.00 11.13
N SER A 339 -13.49 -28.81 10.24
CA SER A 339 -13.38 -27.83 9.14
C SER A 339 -13.58 -26.40 9.64
N THR A 340 -14.59 -26.18 10.49
CA THR A 340 -14.84 -24.86 11.12
C THR A 340 -13.68 -24.45 12.02
N ALA A 341 -13.12 -25.38 12.80
CA ALA A 341 -11.98 -25.11 13.67
C ALA A 341 -10.74 -24.65 12.89
N THR A 342 -10.45 -25.31 11.76
CA THR A 342 -9.30 -24.95 10.90
C THR A 342 -9.50 -23.58 10.26
N VAL A 343 -10.67 -23.32 9.68
CA VAL A 343 -11.00 -22.03 9.07
C VAL A 343 -10.95 -20.90 10.10
N THR A 344 -11.50 -21.13 11.30
CA THR A 344 -11.46 -20.16 12.41
C THR A 344 -10.03 -19.88 12.87
N ARG A 345 -9.16 -20.89 12.93
CA ARG A 345 -7.75 -20.70 13.29
C ARG A 345 -7.01 -19.88 12.23
N ASP A 346 -7.23 -20.18 10.96
CA ASP A 346 -6.57 -19.46 9.88
C ASP A 346 -7.05 -17.99 9.83
N TYR A 347 -8.34 -17.74 10.10
CA TYR A 347 -8.89 -16.40 10.30
C TYR A 347 -8.22 -15.67 11.47
N TYR A 348 -8.14 -16.31 12.65
CA TYR A 348 -7.47 -15.75 13.82
C TYR A 348 -6.01 -15.40 13.55
N GLN A 349 -5.27 -16.28 12.86
CA GLN A 349 -3.89 -16.03 12.46
C GLN A 349 -3.77 -14.84 11.51
N GLY A 350 -4.76 -14.64 10.63
CA GLY A 350 -4.89 -13.46 9.78
C GLY A 350 -5.02 -12.17 10.60
N VAL A 351 -5.93 -12.13 11.57
CA VAL A 351 -6.09 -10.99 12.49
C VAL A 351 -4.80 -10.72 13.27
N GLN A 352 -4.23 -11.77 13.87
CA GLN A 352 -3.00 -11.67 14.66
C GLN A 352 -1.80 -11.21 13.83
N LYS A 353 -1.74 -11.53 12.54
CA LYS A 353 -0.69 -11.07 11.65
C LYS A 353 -0.65 -9.54 11.59
N TYR A 354 -1.79 -8.89 11.38
CA TYR A 354 -1.89 -7.43 11.35
C TYR A 354 -1.61 -6.80 12.73
N LEU A 355 -2.11 -7.41 13.81
CA LEU A 355 -1.84 -6.93 15.17
C LEU A 355 -0.36 -7.05 15.57
N ARG A 356 0.31 -8.14 15.17
CA ARG A 356 1.75 -8.30 15.41
C ARG A 356 2.54 -7.25 14.65
N ASP A 357 2.18 -6.95 13.40
CA ASP A 357 2.88 -5.92 12.63
C ASP A 357 2.77 -4.53 13.29
N LEU A 358 1.62 -4.20 13.89
CA LEU A 358 1.48 -2.98 14.71
C LEU A 358 2.36 -3.01 15.96
N LYS A 359 2.47 -4.17 16.64
CA LYS A 359 3.29 -4.31 17.85
C LYS A 359 4.79 -4.16 17.59
N HIS A 360 5.25 -4.57 16.40
CA HIS A 360 6.65 -4.42 15.99
C HIS A 360 6.98 -3.00 15.50
N GLU A 361 6.02 -2.06 15.52
CA GLU A 361 6.24 -0.64 15.26
C GLU A 361 6.99 0.03 16.43
N HIS A 362 8.21 -0.45 16.69
CA HIS A 362 9.17 0.18 17.58
C HIS A 362 9.81 1.36 16.87
N GLY A 363 9.07 2.44 16.66
CA GLY A 363 9.67 3.64 16.10
C GLY A 363 8.78 4.52 15.25
N ALA A 364 7.45 4.40 15.29
CA ALA A 364 6.57 5.31 14.57
C ALA A 364 6.98 6.77 14.84
N ARG A 365 7.59 7.39 13.83
CA ARG A 365 8.29 8.68 13.97
C ARG A 365 7.32 9.82 14.14
N SER A 366 6.08 9.62 13.69
CA SER A 366 4.97 10.51 13.90
C SER A 366 3.86 9.75 14.61
N TYR A 367 3.36 10.32 15.70
CA TYR A 367 2.16 9.85 16.38
C TYR A 367 0.97 9.67 15.42
N TYR A 368 0.92 10.45 14.33
CA TYR A 368 -0.13 10.41 13.31
C TYR A 368 0.05 9.29 12.27
N SER A 369 1.27 8.77 12.06
CA SER A 369 1.46 7.64 11.13
C SER A 369 0.83 6.38 11.68
N ILE A 370 0.88 6.16 13.00
CA ILE A 370 0.22 5.05 13.69
C ILE A 370 -1.29 5.04 13.42
N ALA A 371 -1.95 6.19 13.46
CA ALA A 371 -3.40 6.28 13.19
C ALA A 371 -3.76 5.77 11.79
N THR A 372 -2.90 6.06 10.81
CA THR A 372 -3.08 5.59 9.44
C THR A 372 -2.95 4.06 9.37
N TRP A 373 -1.99 3.48 10.09
CA TRP A 373 -1.85 2.03 10.17
C TRP A 373 -3.01 1.36 10.88
N PHE A 374 -3.53 1.95 11.96
CA PHE A 374 -4.73 1.47 12.63
C PHE A 374 -5.94 1.44 11.70
N ASP A 375 -6.23 2.54 10.98
CA ASP A 375 -7.38 2.55 10.04
C ASP A 375 -7.18 1.54 8.90
N LYS A 376 -5.99 1.48 8.30
CA LYS A 376 -5.68 0.51 7.24
C LYS A 376 -5.84 -0.93 7.69
N TYR A 377 -5.32 -1.28 8.87
CA TYR A 377 -5.41 -2.66 9.36
C TYR A 377 -6.81 -3.00 9.86
N ALA A 378 -7.56 -2.04 10.42
CA ALA A 378 -8.97 -2.21 10.69
C ALA A 378 -9.75 -2.56 9.40
N ARG A 379 -9.49 -1.85 8.29
CA ARG A 379 -10.08 -2.15 6.98
C ARG A 379 -9.67 -3.52 6.46
N ARG A 380 -8.38 -3.88 6.55
CA ARG A 380 -7.88 -5.21 6.14
C ARG A 380 -8.56 -6.33 6.93
N ILE A 381 -8.66 -6.19 8.26
CA ILE A 381 -9.33 -7.18 9.11
C ILE A 381 -10.81 -7.28 8.74
N SER A 382 -11.50 -6.16 8.50
CA SER A 382 -12.92 -6.17 8.11
C SER A 382 -13.22 -6.84 6.76
N ARG A 383 -12.19 -7.04 5.94
CA ARG A 383 -12.29 -7.71 4.63
C ARG A 383 -11.86 -9.18 4.66
N LEU A 384 -11.43 -9.69 5.81
CA LEU A 384 -11.15 -11.12 5.95
C LEU A 384 -12.46 -11.93 5.73
N PRO A 385 -12.40 -13.12 5.12
CA PRO A 385 -13.59 -13.93 4.92
C PRO A 385 -14.20 -14.38 6.24
N ILE A 386 -15.52 -14.27 6.33
CA ILE A 386 -16.28 -14.63 7.52
C ILE A 386 -17.00 -15.97 7.39
N LEU A 387 -16.92 -16.62 6.22
CA LEU A 387 -17.63 -17.87 5.95
C LEU A 387 -17.04 -19.02 6.77
N ASN A 388 -17.89 -19.79 7.45
CA ASN A 388 -17.51 -20.92 8.32
C ASN A 388 -16.51 -20.56 9.43
N VAL A 389 -16.45 -19.28 9.82
CA VAL A 389 -15.70 -18.81 10.99
C VAL A 389 -16.61 -18.86 12.21
N ASP A 390 -16.08 -19.28 13.35
CA ASP A 390 -16.82 -19.29 14.61
C ASP A 390 -17.39 -17.89 14.94
N PRO A 391 -18.68 -17.77 15.29
CA PRO A 391 -19.28 -16.46 15.61
C PRO A 391 -18.54 -15.69 16.71
N GLU A 392 -17.99 -16.37 17.74
CA GLU A 392 -17.25 -15.70 18.81
C GLU A 392 -15.91 -15.12 18.30
N MET A 393 -15.32 -15.74 17.28
CA MET A 393 -14.15 -15.20 16.58
C MET A 393 -14.51 -13.97 15.72
N LEU A 394 -15.71 -13.95 15.14
CA LEU A 394 -16.21 -12.79 14.41
C LEU A 394 -16.46 -11.60 15.35
N ASP A 395 -17.12 -11.82 16.49
CA ASP A 395 -17.34 -10.80 17.53
C ASP A 395 -16.01 -10.24 18.05
N TYR A 396 -15.02 -11.12 18.27
CA TYR A 396 -13.66 -10.70 18.60
C TYR A 396 -13.06 -9.79 17.53
N SER A 397 -13.18 -10.16 16.25
CA SER A 397 -12.62 -9.35 15.16
C SER A 397 -13.33 -8.00 15.02
N GLU A 398 -14.64 -7.94 15.25
CA GLU A 398 -15.40 -6.70 15.26
C GLU A 398 -14.92 -5.78 16.40
N ALA A 399 -14.70 -6.33 17.60
CA ALA A 399 -14.14 -5.59 18.72
C ALA A 399 -12.71 -5.07 18.42
N VAL A 400 -11.88 -5.87 17.75
CA VAL A 400 -10.54 -5.43 17.31
C VAL A 400 -10.65 -4.28 16.31
N ILE A 401 -11.49 -4.41 15.28
CA ILE A 401 -11.72 -3.37 14.27
C ILE A 401 -12.18 -2.07 14.94
N ALA A 402 -13.14 -2.15 15.85
CA ALA A 402 -13.67 -1.00 16.58
C ALA A 402 -12.55 -0.30 17.37
N HIS A 403 -11.78 -1.03 18.16
CA HIS A 403 -10.69 -0.44 18.94
C HIS A 403 -9.55 0.14 18.10
N LEU A 404 -9.24 -0.45 16.94
CA LEU A 404 -8.27 0.15 16.01
C LEU A 404 -8.79 1.48 15.45
N ARG A 405 -10.07 1.55 15.06
CA ARG A 405 -10.69 2.81 14.60
C ARG A 405 -10.75 3.85 15.70
N ASP A 406 -11.18 3.47 16.90
CA ASP A 406 -11.24 4.38 18.06
C ASP A 406 -9.84 4.91 18.41
N ALA A 407 -8.80 4.08 18.29
CA ALA A 407 -7.41 4.51 18.49
C ALA A 407 -6.96 5.50 17.42
N ALA A 408 -7.32 5.29 16.15
CA ALA A 408 -7.05 6.24 15.07
C ALA A 408 -7.78 7.56 15.29
N ASP A 409 -9.06 7.53 15.65
CA ASP A 409 -9.89 8.70 15.93
C ASP A 409 -9.37 9.48 17.15
N SER A 410 -8.90 8.77 18.19
CA SER A 410 -8.26 9.39 19.36
C SER A 410 -7.03 10.19 18.96
N ILE A 411 -6.20 9.67 18.04
CA ILE A 411 -5.01 10.35 17.51
C ILE A 411 -5.40 11.60 16.71
N GLN A 412 -6.36 11.46 15.80
CA GLN A 412 -6.82 12.56 14.95
C GLN A 412 -7.45 13.69 15.78
N SER A 413 -8.32 13.33 16.72
CA SER A 413 -8.99 14.27 17.62
C SER A 413 -8.00 15.05 18.49
N GLY A 414 -6.96 14.39 19.00
CA GLY A 414 -5.87 15.07 19.72
C GLY A 414 -5.15 16.11 18.85
N GLY A 415 -4.96 15.83 17.55
CA GLY A 415 -4.42 16.81 16.60
C GLY A 415 -5.34 18.00 16.36
N VAL A 416 -6.63 17.76 16.16
CA VAL A 416 -7.64 18.81 15.99
C VAL A 416 -7.72 19.69 17.24
N ASN A 417 -7.81 19.11 18.43
CA ASN A 417 -7.88 19.82 19.70
C ASN A 417 -6.60 20.65 19.96
N ALA A 418 -5.44 20.10 19.63
CA ALA A 418 -4.19 20.84 19.71
C ALA A 418 -4.19 22.05 18.78
N GLY A 419 -4.74 21.91 17.56
CA GLY A 419 -4.89 22.99 16.59
C GLY A 419 -5.85 24.09 17.05
N THR A 420 -7.04 23.71 17.52
CA THR A 420 -8.06 24.66 18.00
C THR A 420 -7.57 25.44 19.21
N ARG A 421 -6.99 24.78 20.21
CA ARG A 421 -6.40 25.41 21.40
C ARG A 421 -5.20 26.30 21.05
N SER A 422 -4.35 25.86 20.12
CA SER A 422 -3.21 26.67 19.65
C SER A 422 -3.63 27.94 18.91
N ALA A 423 -4.76 27.91 18.21
CA ALA A 423 -5.32 29.07 17.51
C ALA A 423 -5.95 30.09 18.47
N GLN A 424 -6.51 29.63 19.60
CA GLN A 424 -7.07 30.51 20.64
C GLN A 424 -6.02 31.39 21.31
N LEU A 425 -4.76 30.94 21.40
CA LEU A 425 -3.65 31.74 21.93
C LEU A 425 -3.34 33.00 21.10
N SER A 426 -3.77 33.07 19.84
CA SER A 426 -3.55 34.26 18.99
C SER A 426 -4.62 35.35 19.17
N ARG A 427 -5.72 35.08 19.89
CA ARG A 427 -6.84 36.01 20.04
C ARG A 427 -6.74 36.95 21.26
N GLY A 428 -5.75 36.78 22.12
CA GLY A 428 -5.53 37.64 23.29
C GLY A 428 -4.44 38.68 23.03
N GLY A 429 -4.74 39.75 22.28
CA GLY A 429 -3.71 40.76 21.99
C GLY A 429 -4.13 41.93 21.11
N SER A 430 -5.34 42.47 21.27
CA SER A 430 -5.66 43.83 20.82
C SER A 430 -6.50 44.51 21.89
N GLY A 431 -5.87 44.68 23.06
CA GLY A 431 -6.37 45.57 24.10
C GLY A 431 -5.88 46.98 23.78
N TYR A 432 -6.79 47.79 23.26
CA TYR A 432 -6.66 49.23 23.09
C TYR A 432 -6.34 49.85 24.46
N TYR A 433 -5.07 50.19 24.72
CA TYR A 433 -4.71 51.05 25.86
C TYR A 433 -4.23 52.39 25.32
N ASP A 434 -5.10 53.36 25.57
CA ASP A 434 -4.97 54.77 25.25
C ASP A 434 -3.66 55.34 25.81
N SER A 435 -2.96 56.09 24.99
CA SER A 435 -1.69 56.72 25.31
C SER A 435 -1.95 57.99 26.12
N TYR A 436 -1.54 58.02 27.40
CA TYR A 436 -1.29 59.28 28.08
C TYR A 436 -0.14 59.15 29.10
N ASN A 437 1.01 59.69 28.68
CA ASN A 437 2.06 60.31 29.50
C ASN A 437 2.93 59.43 30.43
N GLY A 438 4.26 59.54 30.25
CA GLY A 438 5.23 59.24 31.31
C GLY A 438 6.48 58.46 30.90
N TYR A 439 7.62 59.16 30.88
CA TYR A 439 9.00 58.64 30.91
C TYR A 439 9.17 57.23 31.51
N SER A 440 9.68 56.26 30.73
CA SER A 440 10.61 55.26 31.28
C SER A 440 11.50 54.59 30.20
N THR A 441 12.79 54.63 30.50
CA THR A 441 13.90 53.71 30.19
C THR A 441 13.78 52.65 29.08
N PHE A 442 14.75 52.76 28.17
CA PHE A 442 15.22 51.76 27.21
C PHE A 442 15.68 50.47 27.92
N SER A 443 14.89 49.39 27.84
CA SER A 443 15.30 48.03 28.24
C SER A 443 14.39 46.97 27.61
N GLY A 444 14.99 46.04 26.86
CA GLY A 444 14.47 44.67 26.75
C GLY A 444 13.36 44.37 25.73
N GLY A 445 13.57 44.65 24.45
CA GLY A 445 12.70 44.17 23.38
C GLY A 445 12.99 42.73 22.93
N VAL A 446 12.93 41.72 23.82
CA VAL A 446 12.98 40.28 23.43
C VAL A 446 12.31 39.41 24.52
N THR A 447 10.97 39.39 24.66
CA THR A 447 10.35 38.41 25.60
C THR A 447 8.90 37.96 25.37
N TYR A 448 8.15 38.47 24.38
CA TYR A 448 6.72 38.07 24.23
C TYR A 448 6.44 37.03 23.13
N THR A 449 7.26 36.92 22.09
CA THR A 449 7.06 35.94 21.00
C THR A 449 7.47 34.51 21.37
N ASN A 450 8.49 34.35 22.25
CA ASN A 450 8.95 33.05 22.71
C ASN A 450 7.92 32.30 23.58
N ASN A 451 6.97 33.00 24.21
CA ASN A 451 6.03 32.40 25.14
C ASN A 451 4.86 31.70 24.42
N VAL A 452 4.31 32.30 23.35
CA VAL A 452 3.19 31.71 22.59
C VAL A 452 3.61 30.42 21.87
N GLU A 453 4.83 30.36 21.32
CA GLU A 453 5.32 29.13 20.69
C GLU A 453 5.66 28.03 21.71
N ALA A 454 6.14 28.41 22.91
CA ALA A 454 6.30 27.48 24.02
C ALA A 454 4.95 26.93 24.49
N GLU A 455 3.93 27.78 24.63
CA GLU A 455 2.57 27.39 25.00
C GLU A 455 1.91 26.49 23.93
N ARG A 456 2.06 26.80 22.64
CA ARG A 456 1.60 25.93 21.54
C ARG A 456 2.30 24.57 21.52
N ARG A 457 3.57 24.51 21.96
CA ARG A 457 4.28 23.23 22.12
C ARG A 457 3.74 22.46 23.32
N ALA A 458 3.48 23.13 24.45
CA ALA A 458 2.90 22.52 25.63
C ALA A 458 1.48 21.97 25.36
N ILE A 459 0.62 22.71 24.65
CA ILE A 459 -0.71 22.25 24.23
C ILE A 459 -0.61 20.99 23.36
N ARG A 460 0.25 21.02 22.33
CA ARG A 460 0.47 19.84 21.47
C ARG A 460 0.99 18.64 22.26
N ALA A 461 1.89 18.86 23.22
CA ALA A 461 2.39 17.80 24.08
C ALA A 461 1.30 17.23 25.01
N GLN A 462 0.45 18.09 25.58
CA GLN A 462 -0.65 17.69 26.45
C GLN A 462 -1.70 16.87 25.70
N GLU A 463 -2.16 17.34 24.55
CA GLU A 463 -3.17 16.65 23.73
C GLU A 463 -2.64 15.31 23.19
N ARG A 464 -1.36 15.25 22.80
CA ARG A 464 -0.71 13.97 22.44
C ARG A 464 -0.59 13.03 23.63
N GLY A 465 -0.29 13.56 24.81
CA GLY A 465 -0.23 12.77 26.05
C GLY A 465 -1.57 12.13 26.38
N GLN A 466 -2.66 12.91 26.32
CA GLN A 466 -4.01 12.40 26.55
C GLN A 466 -4.41 11.36 25.51
N SER A 467 -4.27 11.70 24.24
CA SER A 467 -4.56 10.79 23.13
C SER A 467 -3.76 9.48 23.26
N SER A 468 -2.49 9.53 23.71
CA SER A 468 -1.66 8.34 23.88
C SER A 468 -2.17 7.43 25.01
N LEU A 469 -2.75 8.00 26.06
CA LEU A 469 -3.40 7.21 27.12
C LEU A 469 -4.64 6.50 26.59
N ASP A 470 -5.46 7.19 25.79
CA ASP A 470 -6.66 6.62 25.18
C ASP A 470 -6.28 5.47 24.22
N VAL A 471 -5.29 5.69 23.36
CA VAL A 471 -4.72 4.64 22.48
C VAL A 471 -4.22 3.44 23.28
N LYS A 472 -3.48 3.65 24.37
CA LYS A 472 -3.02 2.54 25.24
C LYS A 472 -4.20 1.76 25.83
N GLY A 473 -5.29 2.44 26.19
CA GLY A 473 -6.53 1.80 26.64
C GLY A 473 -7.12 0.88 25.57
N HIS A 474 -7.23 1.35 24.33
CA HIS A 474 -7.70 0.54 23.20
C HIS A 474 -6.79 -0.66 22.89
N ILE A 475 -5.46 -0.47 22.92
CA ILE A 475 -4.51 -1.58 22.72
C ILE A 475 -4.65 -2.61 23.85
N ALA A 476 -4.76 -2.19 25.11
CA ALA A 476 -4.97 -3.11 26.23
C ALA A 476 -6.29 -3.89 26.10
N ALA A 477 -7.35 -3.24 25.57
CA ALA A 477 -8.62 -3.90 25.30
C ALA A 477 -8.50 -4.96 24.18
N ILE A 478 -7.75 -4.67 23.11
CA ILE A 478 -7.43 -5.64 22.05
C ILE A 478 -6.66 -6.84 22.62
N GLU A 479 -5.68 -6.60 23.50
CA GLU A 479 -4.91 -7.69 24.14
C GLU A 479 -5.79 -8.56 25.04
N ALA A 480 -6.66 -7.95 25.83
CA ALA A 480 -7.61 -8.67 26.68
C ALA A 480 -8.61 -9.49 25.85
N ALA A 481 -9.15 -8.92 24.77
CA ALA A 481 -10.04 -9.62 23.84
C ALA A 481 -9.33 -10.80 23.15
N THR A 482 -8.07 -10.59 22.74
CA THR A 482 -7.23 -11.61 22.11
C THR A 482 -7.00 -12.80 23.05
N LEU A 483 -6.63 -12.53 24.32
CA LEU A 483 -6.44 -13.59 25.31
C LEU A 483 -7.72 -14.36 25.60
N ARG A 484 -8.87 -13.66 25.62
CA ARG A 484 -10.18 -14.27 25.86
C ARG A 484 -10.56 -15.22 24.72
N VAL A 485 -10.55 -14.73 23.48
CA VAL A 485 -10.96 -15.53 22.32
C VAL A 485 -10.02 -16.71 22.12
N ARG A 486 -8.71 -16.53 22.35
CA ARG A 486 -7.73 -17.61 22.24
C ARG A 486 -8.07 -18.76 23.19
N ARG A 487 -8.33 -18.47 24.47
CA ARG A 487 -8.74 -19.48 25.45
C ARG A 487 -10.05 -20.15 25.05
N ALA A 488 -11.05 -19.35 24.71
CA ALA A 488 -12.37 -19.85 24.33
C ALA A 488 -12.29 -20.81 23.12
N MET A 489 -11.54 -20.45 22.08
CA MET A 489 -11.38 -21.30 20.90
C MET A 489 -10.52 -22.53 21.17
N THR A 490 -9.43 -22.40 21.94
CA THR A 490 -8.62 -23.56 22.34
C THR A 490 -9.44 -24.56 23.15
N ASP A 491 -10.25 -24.09 24.10
CA ASP A 491 -11.13 -24.95 24.90
C ASP A 491 -12.25 -25.58 24.04
N LYS A 492 -12.83 -24.80 23.12
CA LYS A 492 -13.94 -25.24 22.25
C LYS A 492 -13.52 -26.27 21.21
N TYR A 493 -12.34 -26.10 20.62
CA TYR A 493 -11.88 -26.93 19.49
C TYR A 493 -10.74 -27.89 19.85
N ASN A 494 -10.22 -27.84 21.09
CA ASN A 494 -9.09 -28.64 21.54
C ASN A 494 -7.86 -28.55 20.61
N MET A 495 -7.60 -27.35 20.11
CA MET A 495 -6.48 -27.05 19.22
C MET A 495 -5.89 -25.68 19.60
N GLU A 496 -4.60 -25.49 19.38
CA GLU A 496 -3.97 -24.21 19.74
C GLU A 496 -4.33 -23.12 18.72
N PHE A 497 -4.81 -22.00 19.23
CA PHE A 497 -5.06 -20.77 18.49
C PHE A 497 -3.93 -19.76 18.66
#